data_AF-A0A257EKQ0-F1
#
_entry.id   AF-A0A257EKQ0-F1
#
_cell.length_a   1.000
_cell.length_b   1.000
_cell.length_c   1.000
_cell.angle_alpha   90.00
_cell.angle_beta   90.00
_cell.angle_gamma   90.00
#
_symmetry.space_group_name_H-M   'P 1'
#
loop_
_entity.id
_entity.type
_entity.pdbx_description
1 polymer ?
#
loop_
_entity_poly.entity_id
_entity_poly.type
_entity_poly.pdbx_seq_one_letter_code
_entity_poly.pdbx_strand_id
1 'polypeptide(L)'
;MATMMTVKGQVTVPKPVRDALGLKPGTAVLFVENAAGEYVVRAAEDDAMRLQREADARVAAFHRAMDAIRGDPIDFGMTSDEFMATLREPLP
;
A
#
# COMPACT_ATOMS: atom_id res chain seq x y z
N MET A 1 -6.73 9.93 28.42
CA MET A 1 -7.95 10.71 28.73
C MET A 1 -9.13 9.93 28.19
N ALA A 2 -10.20 9.77 28.97
CA ALA A 2 -11.44 9.19 28.49
C ALA A 2 -12.33 10.31 27.91
N THR A 3 -13.01 10.05 26.79
CA THR A 3 -14.02 10.96 26.23
C THR A 3 -15.38 10.28 26.29
N MET A 4 -16.43 11.02 26.65
CA MET A 4 -17.80 10.52 26.67
C MET A 4 -18.37 10.43 25.25
N MET A 5 -19.13 9.38 24.99
CA MET A 5 -19.97 9.26 23.82
C MET A 5 -21.27 10.04 24.02
N THR A 6 -21.67 10.80 23.01
CA THR A 6 -22.96 11.50 23.01
C THR A 6 -24.12 10.56 22.68
N VAL A 7 -25.35 10.97 22.97
CA VAL A 7 -26.57 10.20 22.63
C VAL A 7 -26.67 9.86 21.13
N LYS A 8 -26.10 10.71 20.26
CA LYS A 8 -26.09 10.50 18.80
C LYS A 8 -24.90 9.67 18.31
N GLY A 9 -24.14 9.04 19.21
CA GLY A 9 -22.99 8.21 18.85
C GLY A 9 -21.74 9.00 18.45
N GLN A 10 -21.68 10.31 18.71
CA GLN A 10 -20.48 11.12 18.44
C GLN A 10 -19.51 11.06 19.63
N VAL A 11 -18.22 10.96 19.35
CA VAL A 11 -17.13 11.10 20.33
C VAL A 11 -16.23 12.27 19.93
N THR A 12 -15.81 13.05 20.92
CA THR A 12 -14.91 14.20 20.68
C THR A 12 -13.46 13.75 20.70
N VAL A 13 -12.68 14.14 19.69
CA VAL A 13 -11.23 13.92 19.67
C VAL A 13 -10.53 15.10 20.36
N PRO A 14 -9.80 14.89 21.48
CA PRO A 14 -9.09 15.97 22.17
C PRO A 14 -8.06 16.66 21.26
N LYS A 15 -7.79 17.95 21.49
CA LYS A 15 -6.89 18.74 20.66
C LYS A 15 -5.50 18.09 20.44
N PRO A 16 -4.80 17.59 21.49
CA PRO A 16 -3.49 16.98 21.29
C PRO A 16 -3.54 15.75 20.36
N VAL A 17 -4.63 14.99 20.40
CA VAL A 17 -4.83 13.82 19.55
C VAL A 17 -5.15 14.23 18.12
N ARG A 18 -5.98 15.28 17.91
CA ARG A 18 -6.23 15.82 16.57
C ARG A 18 -4.95 16.30 15.91
N ASP A 19 -4.15 17.07 16.64
CA ASP A 19 -2.91 17.65 16.12
C ASP A 19 -1.89 16.54 15.77
N ALA A 20 -1.77 15.50 16.60
CA ALA A 20 -0.92 14.34 16.33
C ALA A 20 -1.39 13.49 15.13
N LEU A 21 -2.70 13.43 14.89
CA LEU A 21 -3.30 12.73 13.75
C LEU A 21 -3.50 13.62 12.51
N GLY A 22 -3.07 14.89 12.56
CA GLY A 22 -3.27 15.84 11.45
C GLY A 22 -4.73 16.20 11.15
N LEU A 23 -5.66 15.91 12.06
CA LEU A 23 -7.10 16.09 11.84
C LEU A 23 -7.50 17.57 11.92
N LYS A 24 -7.96 18.10 10.79
CA LYS A 24 -8.55 19.44 10.69
C LYS A 24 -10.08 19.34 10.62
N PRO A 25 -10.81 20.43 10.94
CA PRO A 25 -12.24 20.47 10.66
C PRO A 25 -12.52 20.13 9.19
N GLY A 26 -13.41 19.16 8.93
CA GLY A 26 -13.73 18.68 7.58
C GLY A 26 -12.84 17.54 7.07
N THR A 27 -11.79 17.14 7.79
CA THR A 27 -10.97 15.98 7.42
C THR A 27 -11.80 14.70 7.50
N ALA A 28 -11.79 13.92 6.42
CA ALA A 28 -12.36 12.57 6.41
C ALA A 28 -11.48 11.62 7.23
N VAL A 29 -12.12 10.79 8.06
CA VAL A 29 -11.46 9.80 8.89
C VAL A 29 -11.91 8.39 8.52
N LEU A 30 -10.97 7.45 8.60
CA LEU A 30 -11.20 6.03 8.38
C LEU A 30 -11.10 5.30 9.71
N PHE A 31 -12.02 4.37 9.93
CA PHE A 31 -11.98 3.41 11.03
C PHE A 31 -11.59 2.06 10.46
N VAL A 32 -10.45 1.54 10.89
CA VAL A 32 -9.91 0.28 10.37
C VAL A 32 -9.66 -0.65 11.53
N GLU A 33 -10.05 -1.91 11.41
CA GLU A 33 -9.71 -2.93 12.40
C GLU A 33 -8.27 -3.40 12.17
N ASN A 34 -7.44 -3.38 13.22
CA ASN A 34 -6.09 -3.90 13.15
C ASN A 34 -6.05 -5.41 13.43
N ALA A 35 -4.89 -6.02 13.25
CA ALA A 35 -4.70 -7.46 13.51
C ALA A 35 -4.91 -7.86 14.99
N ALA A 36 -4.94 -6.89 15.91
CA ALA A 36 -5.22 -7.12 17.33
C ALA A 36 -6.73 -7.02 17.66
N GLY A 37 -7.59 -6.80 16.66
CA GLY A 37 -9.04 -6.63 16.85
C GLY A 37 -9.43 -5.26 17.40
N GLU A 38 -8.52 -4.28 17.35
CA GLU A 38 -8.78 -2.90 17.79
C GLU A 38 -9.12 -2.02 16.59
N TYR A 39 -10.06 -1.11 16.77
CA TYR A 39 -10.34 -0.08 15.76
C TYR A 39 -9.35 1.09 15.89
N VAL A 40 -8.61 1.34 14.81
CA VAL A 40 -7.70 2.47 14.67
C VAL A 40 -8.35 3.56 13.81
N VAL A 41 -8.19 4.80 14.25
CA VAL A 41 -8.63 5.99 13.49
C VAL A 41 -7.46 6.53 12.68
N ARG A 42 -7.67 6.76 11.40
CA ARG A 42 -6.67 7.33 10.48
C ARG A 42 -7.27 8.49 9.69
N ALA A 43 -6.46 9.50 9.35
CA ALA A 43 -6.84 10.49 8.35
C ALA A 43 -6.87 9.81 6.96
N ALA A 44 -7.91 10.06 6.16
CA ALA A 44 -8.05 9.42 4.85
C ALA A 44 -6.93 9.82 3.87
N GLU A 45 -6.47 11.08 3.93
CA GLU A 45 -5.38 11.59 3.08
C GLU A 45 -4.05 10.89 3.40
N ASP A 46 -3.75 10.70 4.69
CA ASP A 46 -2.53 10.01 5.12
C ASP A 46 -2.53 8.54 4.70
N ASP A 47 -3.71 7.90 4.67
CA ASP A 47 -3.83 6.51 4.25
C ASP A 47 -3.55 6.33 2.75
N ALA A 48 -4.09 7.22 1.91
CA ALA A 48 -3.80 7.23 0.48
C ALA A 48 -2.31 7.49 0.19
N MET A 49 -1.71 8.46 0.89
CA MET A 49 -0.28 8.75 0.74
C MET A 49 0.59 7.60 1.25
N ARG A 50 0.20 6.91 2.33
CA ARG A 50 0.92 5.74 2.83
C ARG A 50 0.86 4.58 1.84
N LEU A 51 -0.33 4.26 1.32
CA LEU A 51 -0.51 3.21 0.31
C LEU A 51 0.33 3.49 -0.94
N GLN A 52 0.39 4.74 -1.39
CA GLN A 52 1.25 5.12 -2.51
C GLN A 52 2.74 4.87 -2.19
N ARG A 53 3.22 5.29 -1.02
CA ARG A 53 4.61 5.04 -0.61
C ARG A 53 4.93 3.55 -0.49
N GLU A 54 4.01 2.74 0.02
CA GLU A 54 4.15 1.29 0.09
C GLU A 54 4.22 0.67 -1.31
N ALA A 55 3.38 1.12 -2.24
CA ALA A 55 3.42 0.71 -3.63
C ALA A 55 4.76 1.10 -4.30
N ASP A 56 5.19 2.35 -4.14
CA ASP A 56 6.46 2.85 -4.68
C ASP A 56 7.66 2.07 -4.10
N ALA A 57 7.64 1.75 -2.80
CA ALA A 57 8.66 0.95 -2.16
C ALA A 57 8.70 -0.50 -2.70
N ARG A 58 7.54 -1.09 -2.99
CA ARG A 58 7.44 -2.42 -3.61
C ARG A 58 7.99 -2.40 -5.04
N VAL A 59 7.63 -1.39 -5.82
CA VAL A 59 8.17 -1.21 -7.18
C VAL A 59 9.69 -1.03 -7.13
N ALA A 60 10.20 -0.17 -6.25
CA ALA A 60 11.64 0.03 -6.08
C ALA A 60 12.37 -1.24 -5.61
N ALA A 61 11.77 -2.05 -4.75
CA ALA A 61 12.32 -3.34 -4.35
C ALA A 61 12.39 -4.33 -5.52
N PHE A 62 11.34 -4.39 -6.34
CA PHE A 62 11.30 -5.22 -7.54
C PHE A 62 12.37 -4.79 -8.56
N HIS A 63 12.47 -3.49 -8.84
CA HIS A 63 13.50 -2.94 -9.74
C HIS A 63 14.92 -3.29 -9.25
N ARG A 64 15.20 -3.14 -7.95
CA ARG A 64 16.51 -3.54 -7.38
C ARG A 64 16.79 -5.03 -7.53
N ALA A 65 15.79 -5.88 -7.32
CA ALA A 65 15.94 -7.33 -7.50
C ALA A 65 16.22 -7.69 -8.97
N MET A 66 15.53 -7.03 -9.91
CA MET A 66 15.75 -7.22 -11.35
C MET A 66 17.12 -6.70 -11.81
N ASP A 67 17.53 -5.51 -11.35
CA ASP A 67 18.84 -4.96 -11.69
C ASP A 67 19.98 -5.80 -11.12
N ALA A 68 19.79 -6.47 -9.97
CA ALA A 68 20.77 -7.41 -9.41
C ALA A 68 20.93 -8.70 -10.24
N ILE A 69 19.90 -9.07 -11.02
CA ILE A 69 19.93 -10.22 -11.94
C ILE A 69 20.33 -9.78 -13.36
N ARG A 70 20.31 -8.47 -13.63
CA ARG A 70 20.60 -7.88 -14.94
C ARG A 70 22.09 -8.01 -15.27
N GLY A 71 22.45 -9.15 -15.84
CA GLY A 71 23.82 -9.52 -16.19
C GLY A 71 24.04 -11.02 -16.19
N ASP A 72 23.25 -11.77 -15.42
CA ASP A 72 23.14 -13.21 -15.59
C ASP A 72 22.06 -13.44 -16.66
N PRO A 73 22.37 -14.11 -17.79
CA PRO A 73 21.32 -14.56 -18.68
C PRO A 73 20.38 -15.39 -17.80
N ILE A 74 19.09 -15.06 -17.77
CA ILE A 74 18.11 -16.05 -17.34
C ILE A 74 18.22 -17.15 -18.39
N ASP A 75 19.09 -18.13 -18.13
CA ASP A 75 19.25 -19.31 -18.96
C ASP A 75 17.99 -20.14 -18.73
N PHE A 76 16.97 -19.85 -19.54
CA PHE A 76 15.75 -20.66 -19.59
C PHE A 76 16.04 -22.07 -20.16
N GLY A 77 17.31 -22.47 -20.32
CA GLY A 77 17.73 -23.65 -21.07
C GLY A 77 17.39 -23.54 -22.55
N MET A 78 16.99 -22.34 -22.99
CA MET A 78 16.54 -22.01 -24.33
C MET A 78 16.89 -20.55 -24.61
N THR A 79 17.41 -20.29 -25.81
CA THR A 79 17.70 -18.94 -26.29
C THR A 79 16.40 -18.15 -26.52
N SER A 80 16.47 -16.81 -26.50
CA SER A 80 15.30 -15.97 -26.81
C SER A 80 14.69 -16.30 -28.18
N ASP A 81 15.51 -16.73 -29.14
CA ASP A 81 15.06 -17.15 -30.47
C ASP A 81 14.28 -18.49 -30.41
N GLU A 82 14.67 -19.45 -29.58
CA GLU A 82 13.93 -20.71 -29.35
C GLU A 82 12.59 -20.48 -28.64
N PHE A 83 12.53 -19.52 -27.71
CA PHE A 83 11.30 -19.09 -27.07
C PHE A 83 10.35 -18.37 -28.05
N MET A 84 10.89 -17.49 -28.91
CA MET A 84 10.09 -16.81 -29.94
C MET A 84 9.64 -17.77 -31.05
N ALA A 85 10.38 -18.85 -31.31
CA ALA A 85 9.99 -19.92 -32.22
C ALA A 85 8.85 -20.78 -31.66
N THR A 86 8.81 -21.05 -30.35
CA THR A 86 7.71 -21.79 -29.71
C THR A 86 6.41 -20.97 -29.60
N LEU A 87 6.51 -19.64 -29.48
CA LEU A 87 5.35 -18.75 -29.57
C LEU A 87 4.84 -18.54 -31.01
N ARG A 88 5.68 -18.81 -32.01
CA ARG A 88 5.31 -18.87 -33.44
C ARG A 88 5.04 -20.32 -33.85
N GLU A 89 4.05 -20.97 -33.27
CA GLU A 89 3.45 -22.09 -34.02
C GLU A 89 2.97 -21.57 -35.39
N PRO A 90 3.21 -22.29 -36.50
CA PRO A 90 2.67 -21.90 -37.79
C PRO A 90 1.14 -22.05 -37.72
N LEU A 91 0.42 -20.97 -38.02
CA LEU A 91 -1.02 -21.05 -38.25
C LEU A 91 -1.28 -22.11 -39.34
N PRO A 92 -2.26 -23.01 -39.13
CA PRO A 92 -2.64 -24.03 -40.11
C PRO A 92 -3.19 -23.42 -41.42
#